data_AF-A0A931RC79-F1
#
_entry.id   AF-A0A931RC79-F1
#
_cell.length_a   1.000
_cell.length_b   1.000
_cell.length_c   1.000
_cell.angle_alpha   90.00
_cell.angle_beta   90.00
_cell.angle_gamma   90.00
#
_symmetry.space_group_name_H-M   'P 1'
#
loop_
_entity.id
_entity.type
_entity.pdbx_description
1 polymer ?
#
loop_
_entity_poly.entity_id
_entity_poly.type
_entity_poly.pdbx_seq_one_letter_code
_entity_poly.pdbx_strand_id
1 'polypeptide(L)'
;MSYKYELFVIDRKSELDGEEQKRVTYLRDKLSTAESLGLEAQSASIKADIATVERGRLITTSPMTDTELTIWRAWLPTAYTDIGDDKRHQLANYHFDRIPQPVLKMWQKHKESGAFERFEIWTPENPRPDPILVGVNGTARHLLARWGESDANLISFDDVKRELMRRWDENEYETGEYWDLPFVPIFPAILIGSVPLFVFASFGIKGFVPPILALLIAIIAYFSVRHVMTRMTTRGTKERRDSSTLMQAIAKDDSVQRELYPASA
;
A
#
# COMPACT_ATOMS: atom_id res chain seq x y z
N MET A 1 -0.68 -23.16 30.05
CA MET A 1 -1.67 -22.53 29.15
C MET A 1 -1.29 -22.91 27.73
N SER A 2 -2.13 -23.68 27.04
CA SER A 2 -1.89 -24.13 25.67
C SER A 2 -2.51 -23.09 24.73
N TYR A 3 -1.68 -22.42 23.92
CA TYR A 3 -2.13 -21.46 22.92
C TYR A 3 -2.63 -22.23 21.69
N LYS A 4 -3.88 -21.99 21.30
CA LYS A 4 -4.55 -22.69 20.22
C LYS A 4 -4.39 -21.85 18.95
N TYR A 5 -3.34 -22.13 18.18
CA TYR A 5 -3.17 -21.53 16.86
C TYR A 5 -4.06 -22.28 15.88
N GLU A 6 -5.09 -21.63 15.34
CA GLU A 6 -5.91 -22.20 14.27
C GLU A 6 -5.13 -22.11 12.95
N LEU A 7 -4.61 -23.26 12.51
CA LEU A 7 -3.97 -23.42 11.22
C LEU A 7 -5.07 -23.79 10.21
N PHE A 8 -5.57 -22.82 9.46
CA PHE A 8 -6.53 -23.06 8.37
C PHE A 8 -5.80 -23.70 7.19
N VAL A 9 -5.95 -25.02 7.02
CA VAL A 9 -5.50 -25.75 5.82
C VAL A 9 -6.74 -26.05 4.98
N ILE A 10 -6.95 -25.29 3.91
CA ILE A 10 -8.02 -25.53 2.95
C ILE A 10 -7.46 -26.44 1.85
N ASP A 11 -7.86 -27.70 1.85
CA ASP A 11 -7.46 -28.69 0.85
C ASP A 11 -8.27 -28.49 -0.45
N ARG A 12 -7.74 -27.70 -1.39
CA ARG A 12 -8.24 -27.59 -2.78
C ARG A 12 -7.16 -28.06 -3.76
N LYS A 13 -6.82 -29.35 -3.73
CA LYS A 13 -5.60 -29.84 -4.41
C LYS A 13 -5.79 -30.44 -5.82
N SER A 14 -6.99 -30.90 -6.21
CA SER A 14 -7.08 -31.74 -7.43
C SER A 14 -7.36 -31.04 -8.76
N GLU A 15 -8.09 -29.91 -8.77
CA GLU A 15 -8.45 -29.22 -10.03
C GLU A 15 -7.44 -28.13 -10.42
N LEU A 16 -6.90 -27.41 -9.44
CA LEU A 16 -5.85 -26.39 -9.61
C LEU A 16 -4.57 -26.99 -10.22
N ASP A 17 -4.21 -28.22 -9.84
CA ASP A 17 -3.02 -28.91 -10.36
C ASP A 17 -3.08 -29.11 -11.89
N GLY A 18 -4.28 -29.32 -12.46
CA GLY A 18 -4.45 -29.57 -13.89
C GLY A 18 -4.24 -28.32 -14.77
N GLU A 19 -4.80 -27.18 -14.36
CA GLU A 19 -4.63 -25.91 -15.08
C GLU A 19 -3.20 -25.38 -14.95
N GLU A 20 -2.61 -25.46 -13.75
CA GLU A 20 -1.23 -25.07 -13.54
C GLU A 20 -0.26 -25.94 -14.34
N GLN A 21 -0.53 -27.24 -14.49
CA GLN A 21 0.28 -28.13 -15.33
C GLN A 21 0.20 -27.75 -16.82
N LYS A 22 -0.98 -27.39 -17.31
CA LYS A 22 -1.14 -26.86 -18.68
C LYS A 22 -0.36 -25.55 -18.84
N ARG A 23 -0.44 -24.65 -17.87
CA ARG A 23 0.29 -23.37 -17.89
C ARG A 23 1.81 -23.57 -17.92
N VAL A 24 2.36 -24.44 -17.09
CA VAL A 24 3.80 -24.76 -17.09
C VAL A 24 4.22 -25.35 -18.44
N THR A 25 3.42 -26.27 -18.99
CA THR A 25 3.71 -26.89 -20.30
C THR A 25 3.77 -25.85 -21.41
N TYR A 26 2.80 -24.93 -21.45
CA TYR A 26 2.77 -23.81 -22.38
C TYR A 26 3.98 -22.87 -22.23
N LEU A 27 4.38 -22.54 -21.00
CA LEU A 27 5.55 -21.69 -20.76
C LEU A 27 6.85 -22.37 -21.20
N ARG A 28 6.97 -23.69 -21.03
CA ARG A 28 8.15 -24.45 -21.49
C ARG A 28 8.25 -24.48 -23.02
N ASP A 29 7.14 -24.59 -23.73
CA ASP A 29 7.11 -24.49 -25.19
C ASP A 29 7.54 -23.10 -25.69
N LYS A 30 7.02 -22.05 -25.05
CA LYS A 30 7.47 -20.67 -25.29
C LYS A 30 8.95 -20.47 -25.02
N LEU A 31 9.47 -21.06 -23.93
CA LEU A 31 10.88 -20.99 -23.58
C LEU A 31 11.75 -21.61 -24.68
N SER A 32 11.40 -22.82 -25.13
CA SER A 32 12.10 -23.52 -26.22
C SER A 32 12.15 -22.66 -27.49
N THR A 33 11.01 -22.05 -27.85
CA THR A 33 10.93 -21.14 -29.00
C THR A 33 11.83 -19.92 -28.82
N ALA A 34 11.79 -19.25 -27.67
CA ALA A 34 12.61 -18.07 -27.39
C ALA A 34 14.11 -18.38 -27.40
N GLU A 35 14.52 -19.53 -26.86
CA GLU A 35 15.91 -20.01 -26.88
C GLU A 35 16.37 -20.32 -28.31
N SER A 36 15.53 -20.94 -29.14
CA SER A 36 15.86 -21.22 -30.55
C SER A 36 16.06 -19.97 -31.40
N LEU A 37 15.44 -18.85 -31.01
CA LEU A 37 15.55 -17.55 -31.66
C LEU A 37 16.67 -16.67 -31.09
N GLY A 38 17.38 -17.11 -30.05
CA GLY A 38 18.43 -16.32 -29.39
C GLY A 38 17.89 -15.15 -28.55
N LEU A 39 16.64 -15.19 -28.09
CA LEU A 39 16.00 -14.12 -27.33
C LEU A 39 16.27 -14.23 -25.82
N GLU A 40 17.52 -14.02 -25.41
CA GLU A 40 18.00 -14.27 -24.04
C GLU A 40 17.16 -13.61 -22.93
N ALA A 41 16.83 -12.32 -23.10
CA ALA A 41 16.04 -11.58 -22.11
C ALA A 41 14.62 -12.18 -21.94
N GLN A 42 14.01 -12.63 -23.03
CA GLN A 42 12.69 -13.27 -22.98
C GLN A 42 12.78 -14.65 -22.34
N SER A 43 13.79 -15.44 -22.69
CA SER A 43 14.02 -16.74 -22.07
C SER A 43 14.24 -16.62 -20.56
N ALA A 44 15.00 -15.62 -20.10
CA ALA A 44 15.18 -15.35 -18.68
C ALA A 44 13.85 -14.99 -17.99
N SER A 45 13.04 -14.14 -18.60
CA SER A 45 11.70 -13.79 -18.08
C SER A 45 10.79 -15.03 -17.99
N ILE A 46 10.74 -15.85 -19.03
CA ILE A 46 9.90 -17.06 -19.06
C ILE A 46 10.38 -18.08 -18.01
N LYS A 47 11.69 -18.23 -17.82
CA LYS A 47 12.26 -19.07 -16.75
C LYS A 47 11.80 -18.60 -15.36
N ALA A 48 11.78 -17.28 -15.12
CA ALA A 48 11.27 -16.72 -13.87
C ALA A 48 9.76 -17.01 -13.69
N ASP A 49 8.97 -16.90 -14.76
CA ASP A 49 7.53 -17.24 -14.73
C ASP A 49 7.30 -18.72 -14.41
N ILE A 50 8.06 -19.63 -15.03
CA ILE A 50 7.99 -21.07 -14.73
C ILE A 50 8.31 -21.33 -13.26
N ALA A 51 9.41 -20.76 -12.75
CA ALA A 51 9.81 -20.91 -11.36
C ALA A 51 8.72 -20.40 -10.40
N THR A 52 8.06 -19.30 -10.75
CA THR A 52 6.93 -18.75 -9.98
C THR A 52 5.77 -19.73 -9.88
N VAL A 53 5.36 -20.32 -11.01
CA VAL A 53 4.27 -21.30 -11.03
C VAL A 53 4.65 -22.57 -10.27
N GLU A 54 5.88 -23.07 -10.44
CA GLU A 54 6.36 -24.26 -9.75
C GLU A 54 6.47 -24.06 -8.23
N ARG A 55 6.93 -22.89 -7.78
CA ARG A 55 6.90 -22.51 -6.35
C ARG A 55 5.47 -22.42 -5.81
N GLY A 56 4.54 -21.91 -6.61
CA GLY A 56 3.13 -21.76 -6.26
C GLY A 56 2.48 -23.06 -5.77
N ARG A 57 2.86 -24.20 -6.38
CA ARG A 57 2.38 -25.54 -6.00
C ARG A 57 2.77 -25.98 -4.60
N LEU A 58 3.83 -25.38 -4.04
CA LEU A 58 4.27 -25.66 -2.66
C LEU A 58 3.47 -24.87 -1.62
N ILE A 59 2.69 -23.87 -2.07
CA ILE A 59 1.92 -23.00 -1.20
C ILE A 59 0.52 -23.59 -1.01
N THR A 60 0.22 -24.01 0.21
CA THR A 60 -1.12 -24.51 0.57
C THR A 60 -2.09 -23.40 0.98
N THR A 61 -1.57 -22.20 1.26
CA THR A 61 -2.36 -21.05 1.69
C THR A 61 -2.93 -20.32 0.48
N SER A 62 -4.22 -20.04 0.46
CA SER A 62 -4.83 -19.24 -0.61
C SER A 62 -4.18 -17.84 -0.71
N PRO A 63 -4.00 -17.30 -1.93
CA PRO A 63 -3.60 -15.90 -2.07
C PRO A 63 -4.71 -14.99 -1.54
N MET A 64 -4.31 -13.87 -0.94
CA MET A 64 -5.24 -12.79 -0.60
C MET A 64 -5.84 -12.21 -1.88
N THR A 65 -7.14 -11.94 -1.82
CA THR A 65 -7.86 -11.21 -2.86
C THR A 65 -7.39 -9.76 -2.95
N ASP A 66 -7.64 -9.11 -4.09
CA ASP A 66 -7.33 -7.67 -4.26
C ASP A 66 -8.02 -6.79 -3.20
N THR A 67 -9.22 -7.21 -2.79
CA THR A 67 -9.99 -6.56 -1.73
C THR A 67 -9.28 -6.67 -0.38
N GLU A 68 -8.90 -7.90 0.03
CA GLU A 68 -8.15 -8.12 1.28
C GLU A 68 -6.82 -7.37 1.27
N LEU A 69 -6.10 -7.38 0.14
CA LEU A 69 -4.85 -6.63 -0.01
C LEU A 69 -5.03 -5.13 0.18
N THR A 70 -6.11 -4.57 -0.36
CA THR A 70 -6.43 -3.15 -0.22
C THR A 70 -6.73 -2.81 1.24
N ILE A 71 -7.54 -3.63 1.91
CA ILE A 71 -7.89 -3.47 3.33
C ILE A 71 -6.62 -3.58 4.20
N TRP A 72 -5.81 -4.61 4.00
CA TRP A 72 -4.59 -4.81 4.80
C TRP A 72 -3.57 -3.69 4.60
N ARG A 73 -3.41 -3.16 3.38
CA ARG A 73 -2.51 -2.02 3.14
C ARG A 73 -3.00 -0.72 3.76
N ALA A 74 -4.32 -0.51 3.80
CA ALA A 74 -4.89 0.65 4.50
C ALA A 74 -4.72 0.51 6.01
N TRP A 75 -4.85 -0.71 6.54
CA TRP A 75 -4.71 -1.01 7.96
C TRP A 75 -3.24 -1.00 8.44
N LEU A 76 -2.32 -1.53 7.62
CA LEU A 76 -0.90 -1.75 7.89
C LEU A 76 -0.05 -1.13 6.76
N PRO A 77 0.11 0.20 6.75
CA PRO A 77 0.70 0.92 5.62
C PRO A 77 2.20 0.65 5.41
N THR A 78 2.92 0.17 6.42
CA THR A 78 4.37 -0.04 6.33
C THR A 78 4.70 -1.50 6.13
N ALA A 79 5.47 -1.81 5.09
CA ALA A 79 5.94 -3.15 4.78
C ALA A 79 7.45 -3.25 4.89
N TYR A 80 7.95 -4.08 5.81
CA TYR A 80 9.36 -4.46 5.90
C TYR A 80 9.62 -5.67 5.00
N THR A 81 10.61 -5.62 4.11
CA THR A 81 10.89 -6.68 3.13
C THR A 81 12.36 -7.10 3.12
N ASP A 82 12.66 -8.34 2.73
CA ASP A 82 14.03 -8.81 2.50
C ASP A 82 14.61 -8.36 1.16
N ILE A 83 13.77 -7.86 0.23
CA ILE A 83 14.20 -7.43 -1.10
C ILE A 83 13.80 -5.97 -1.32
N GLY A 84 14.79 -5.09 -1.46
CA GLY A 84 14.57 -3.68 -1.83
C GLY A 84 15.71 -2.75 -1.45
N ASP A 85 15.74 -1.59 -2.10
CA ASP A 85 16.76 -0.55 -1.88
C ASP A 85 16.45 0.34 -0.67
N ASP A 86 15.22 0.30 -0.15
CA ASP A 86 14.85 1.05 1.04
C ASP A 86 15.42 0.38 2.29
N LYS A 87 16.62 0.84 2.66
CA LYS A 87 17.32 0.39 3.86
C LYS A 87 16.48 0.54 5.13
N ARG A 88 15.54 1.50 5.21
CA ARG A 88 14.76 1.69 6.45
C ARG A 88 13.77 0.56 6.67
N HIS A 89 13.15 0.07 5.60
CA HIS A 89 12.13 -0.98 5.65
C HIS A 89 12.68 -2.34 5.21
N GLN A 90 13.94 -2.63 5.53
CA GLN A 90 14.49 -3.97 5.40
C GLN A 90 14.06 -4.84 6.58
N LEU A 91 13.78 -6.13 6.34
CA LEU A 91 13.43 -7.07 7.41
C LEU A 91 14.48 -7.15 8.53
N ALA A 92 15.76 -6.96 8.21
CA ALA A 92 16.84 -6.90 9.20
C ALA A 92 16.71 -5.74 10.20
N ASN A 93 15.97 -4.68 9.82
CA ASN A 93 15.73 -3.49 10.63
C ASN A 93 14.35 -3.52 11.30
N TYR A 94 13.63 -4.64 11.24
CA TYR A 94 12.36 -4.79 11.93
C TYR A 94 12.55 -4.76 13.46
N HIS A 95 12.03 -3.72 14.10
CA HIS A 95 12.10 -3.52 15.55
C HIS A 95 10.79 -3.02 16.17
N PHE A 96 9.69 -3.12 15.41
CA PHE A 96 8.37 -2.67 15.85
C PHE A 96 7.88 -3.46 17.07
N ASP A 97 8.04 -4.78 17.04
CA ASP A 97 7.67 -5.67 18.15
C ASP A 97 8.55 -6.93 18.21
N ARG A 98 8.19 -7.87 19.08
CA ARG A 98 8.82 -9.19 19.18
C ARG A 98 7.93 -10.23 18.50
N ILE A 99 8.43 -10.81 17.41
CA ILE A 99 7.75 -11.88 16.68
C ILE A 99 7.66 -13.13 17.57
N PRO A 100 6.47 -13.71 17.77
CA PRO A 100 6.31 -14.93 18.56
C PRO A 100 7.07 -16.13 17.97
N GLN A 101 7.59 -16.98 18.85
CA GLN A 101 8.35 -18.18 18.46
C GLN A 101 7.60 -19.10 17.47
N PRO A 102 6.27 -19.32 17.58
CA PRO A 102 5.54 -20.14 16.61
C PRO A 102 5.54 -19.54 15.20
N VAL A 103 5.43 -18.21 15.10
CA VAL A 103 5.51 -17.49 13.81
C VAL A 103 6.90 -17.61 13.22
N LEU A 104 7.95 -17.45 14.02
CA LEU A 104 9.35 -17.64 13.56
C LEU A 104 9.60 -19.05 13.03
N LYS A 105 9.11 -20.09 13.72
CA LYS A 105 9.24 -21.48 13.27
C LYS A 105 8.52 -21.74 11.95
N MET A 106 7.28 -21.25 11.81
CA MET A 106 6.51 -21.35 10.57
C MET A 106 7.21 -20.62 9.43
N TRP A 107 7.69 -19.40 9.69
CA TRP A 107 8.40 -18.61 8.70
C TRP A 107 9.68 -19.31 8.22
N GLN A 108 10.49 -19.84 9.14
CA GLN A 108 11.68 -20.62 8.80
C GLN A 108 11.34 -21.79 7.88
N LYS A 109 10.29 -22.56 8.20
CA LYS A 109 9.83 -23.67 7.36
C LYS A 109 9.49 -23.23 5.93
N HIS A 110 8.81 -22.10 5.76
CA HIS A 110 8.49 -21.58 4.43
C HIS A 110 9.70 -21.00 3.68
N LYS A 111 10.68 -20.45 4.39
CA LYS A 111 11.96 -20.06 3.80
C LYS A 111 12.72 -21.28 3.28
N GLU A 112 12.82 -22.33 4.09
CA GLU A 112 13.51 -23.57 3.72
C GLU A 112 12.82 -24.31 2.56
N SER A 113 11.50 -24.23 2.46
CA SER A 113 10.77 -24.85 1.34
C SER A 113 10.95 -24.12 0.01
N GLY A 114 11.45 -22.87 0.02
CA GLY A 114 11.57 -22.04 -1.19
C GLY A 114 10.24 -21.74 -1.87
N ALA A 115 9.12 -21.79 -1.13
CA ALA A 115 7.78 -21.61 -1.72
C ALA A 115 7.47 -20.15 -2.09
N PHE A 116 8.18 -19.20 -1.47
CA PHE A 116 8.01 -17.78 -1.68
C PHE A 116 9.30 -17.15 -2.19
N GLU A 117 9.16 -16.16 -3.05
CA GLU A 117 10.26 -15.35 -3.57
C GLU A 117 10.84 -14.44 -2.50
N ARG A 118 9.95 -13.91 -1.65
CA ARG A 118 10.30 -12.95 -0.61
C ARG A 118 9.24 -12.94 0.48
N PHE A 119 9.60 -12.33 1.60
CA PHE A 119 8.71 -12.15 2.73
C PHE A 119 8.57 -10.68 3.07
N GLU A 120 7.38 -10.31 3.54
CA GLU A 120 7.05 -8.96 3.96
C GLU A 120 6.43 -9.03 5.36
N ILE A 121 6.83 -8.15 6.28
CA ILE A 121 6.11 -7.92 7.54
C ILE A 121 5.40 -6.58 7.42
N TRP A 122 4.08 -6.58 7.47
CA TRP A 122 3.31 -5.35 7.41
C TRP A 122 2.93 -4.89 8.82
N THR A 123 3.10 -3.60 9.07
CA THR A 123 2.94 -2.97 10.39
C THR A 123 2.22 -1.64 10.27
N PRO A 124 1.64 -1.15 11.37
CA PRO A 124 1.05 0.18 11.41
C PRO A 124 2.00 1.32 11.81
N GLU A 125 3.24 1.02 12.21
CA GLU A 125 4.21 1.92 12.85
C GLU A 125 3.77 2.62 14.15
N ASN A 126 2.48 2.68 14.45
CA ASN A 126 1.91 3.17 15.69
C ASN A 126 1.62 2.00 16.67
N PRO A 127 1.59 2.21 18.00
CA PRO A 127 1.56 1.14 19.01
C PRO A 127 0.35 0.18 18.99
N ARG A 128 -0.58 0.34 18.04
CA ARG A 128 -1.66 -0.57 17.64
C ARG A 128 -2.00 -0.23 16.20
N PRO A 129 -2.33 -1.16 15.27
CA PRO A 129 -2.69 -2.59 15.36
C PRO A 129 -1.61 -3.71 15.23
N ASP A 130 -2.11 -4.95 15.23
CA ASP A 130 -1.41 -6.23 15.06
C ASP A 130 -0.69 -6.36 13.69
N PRO A 131 0.63 -6.63 13.67
CA PRO A 131 1.37 -6.90 12.44
C PRO A 131 0.99 -8.24 11.77
N ILE A 132 1.30 -8.35 10.48
CA ILE A 132 1.12 -9.58 9.70
C ILE A 132 2.41 -9.98 8.97
N LEU A 133 2.57 -11.29 8.77
CA LEU A 133 3.60 -11.86 7.91
C LEU A 133 2.96 -12.27 6.59
N VAL A 134 3.52 -11.77 5.49
CA VAL A 134 3.08 -12.01 4.13
C VAL A 134 4.17 -12.73 3.35
N GLY A 135 3.81 -13.84 2.71
CA GLY A 135 4.66 -14.50 1.71
C GLY A 135 4.30 -14.02 0.31
N VAL A 136 5.30 -13.79 -0.54
CA VAL A 136 5.07 -13.32 -1.92
C VAL A 136 5.60 -14.31 -2.93
N ASN A 137 4.79 -14.61 -3.95
CA ASN A 137 5.19 -15.41 -5.11
C ASN A 137 4.65 -14.75 -6.38
N GLY A 138 5.53 -14.11 -7.16
CA GLY A 138 5.14 -13.27 -8.29
C GLY A 138 4.32 -12.06 -7.83
N THR A 139 3.11 -11.92 -8.39
CA THR A 139 2.16 -10.86 -7.99
C THR A 139 1.28 -11.25 -6.81
N ALA A 140 1.19 -12.54 -6.49
CA ALA A 140 0.33 -13.07 -5.45
C ALA A 140 0.97 -12.88 -4.06
N ARG A 141 0.12 -12.55 -3.09
CA ARG A 141 0.50 -12.33 -1.69
C ARG A 141 -0.35 -13.21 -0.80
N HIS A 142 0.27 -13.89 0.14
CA HIS A 142 -0.38 -14.87 1.00
C HIS A 142 -0.21 -14.43 2.46
N LEU A 143 -1.32 -14.35 3.19
CA LEU A 143 -1.28 -14.07 4.63
C LEU A 143 -0.83 -15.34 5.36
N LEU A 144 0.37 -15.32 5.95
CA LEU A 144 0.95 -16.51 6.59
C LEU A 144 0.70 -16.53 8.09
N ALA A 145 0.78 -15.36 8.73
CA ALA A 145 0.49 -15.21 10.15
C ALA A 145 0.09 -13.78 10.48
N ARG A 146 -0.56 -13.67 11.64
CA ARG A 146 -0.84 -12.42 12.34
C ARG A 146 -0.53 -12.64 13.82
N TRP A 147 0.00 -11.62 14.49
CA TRP A 147 0.26 -11.69 15.93
C TRP A 147 0.05 -10.33 16.60
N GLY A 148 -0.20 -10.34 17.91
CA GLY A 148 -0.40 -9.16 18.74
C GLY A 148 -0.06 -9.45 20.21
N GLU A 149 -0.31 -8.50 21.12
CA GLU A 149 -0.02 -8.68 22.56
C GLU A 149 -0.73 -9.89 23.19
N SER A 150 -1.83 -10.36 22.59
CA SER A 150 -2.52 -11.60 22.96
C SER A 150 -3.40 -12.11 21.83
N ASP A 151 -3.42 -13.42 21.58
CA ASP A 151 -4.29 -14.07 20.57
C ASP A 151 -5.79 -13.77 20.83
N ALA A 152 -6.19 -13.63 22.09
CA ALA A 152 -7.57 -13.30 22.48
C ALA A 152 -7.96 -11.85 22.15
N ASN A 153 -6.99 -11.00 21.84
CA ASN A 153 -7.18 -9.58 21.53
C ASN A 153 -6.97 -9.27 20.05
N LEU A 154 -6.77 -10.29 19.19
CA LEU A 154 -6.68 -10.07 17.75
C LEU A 154 -8.03 -9.55 17.23
N ILE A 155 -8.02 -8.32 16.72
CA ILE A 155 -9.18 -7.68 16.11
C ILE A 155 -9.63 -8.54 14.93
N SER A 156 -10.90 -8.94 14.80
CA SER A 156 -11.31 -9.75 13.66
C SER A 156 -11.14 -8.99 12.33
N PHE A 157 -11.07 -9.69 11.19
CA PHE A 157 -10.95 -8.99 9.90
C PHE A 157 -12.17 -8.09 9.62
N ASP A 158 -13.37 -8.51 10.04
CA ASP A 158 -14.56 -7.67 9.94
C ASP A 158 -14.48 -6.43 10.84
N ASP A 159 -13.91 -6.56 12.04
CA ASP A 159 -13.68 -5.41 12.91
C ASP A 159 -12.64 -4.44 12.30
N VAL A 160 -11.61 -4.96 11.62
CA VAL A 160 -10.66 -4.15 10.84
C VAL A 160 -11.40 -3.37 9.75
N LYS A 161 -12.29 -4.01 8.99
CA LYS A 161 -13.13 -3.33 7.97
C LYS A 161 -13.97 -2.22 8.62
N ARG A 162 -14.70 -2.53 9.70
CA ARG A 162 -15.56 -1.55 10.38
C ARG A 162 -14.78 -0.35 10.91
N GLU A 163 -13.60 -0.59 11.48
CA GLU A 163 -12.76 0.49 12.00
C GLU A 163 -12.17 1.35 10.88
N LEU A 164 -11.79 0.76 9.73
CA LEU A 164 -11.38 1.52 8.55
C LEU A 164 -12.52 2.40 8.02
N MET A 165 -13.75 1.87 7.95
CA MET A 165 -14.92 2.65 7.57
C MET A 165 -15.18 3.80 8.55
N ARG A 166 -15.09 3.54 9.87
CA ARG A 166 -15.25 4.59 10.89
C ARG A 166 -14.22 5.72 10.73
N ARG A 167 -12.95 5.37 10.54
CA ARG A 167 -11.87 6.36 10.29
C ARG A 167 -12.07 7.11 8.99
N TRP A 168 -12.67 6.46 7.99
CA TRP A 168 -13.00 7.09 6.73
C TRP A 168 -14.06 8.18 6.92
N ASP A 169 -15.18 7.82 7.55
CA ASP A 169 -16.29 8.74 7.82
C ASP A 169 -15.79 9.97 8.60
N GLU A 170 -14.98 9.78 9.64
CA GLU A 170 -14.41 10.89 10.43
C GLU A 170 -13.53 11.85 9.61
N ASN A 171 -12.67 11.33 8.74
CA ASN A 171 -11.82 12.15 7.88
C ASN A 171 -12.61 12.91 6.80
N GLU A 172 -13.71 12.32 6.29
CA GLU A 172 -14.58 12.97 5.31
C GLU A 172 -15.31 14.17 5.94
N TYR A 173 -15.75 14.06 7.20
CA TYR A 173 -16.32 15.19 7.94
C TYR A 173 -15.28 16.29 8.23
N GLU A 174 -14.05 15.96 8.63
CA GLU A 174 -13.02 16.97 8.93
C GLU A 174 -12.51 17.71 7.67
N THR A 175 -12.46 17.03 6.52
CA THR A 175 -12.02 17.66 5.26
C THR A 175 -13.12 18.45 4.55
N GLY A 176 -14.40 18.23 4.90
CA GLY A 176 -15.54 18.98 4.36
C GLY A 176 -15.61 20.43 4.86
N GLU A 177 -15.27 20.71 6.12
CA GLU A 177 -15.41 22.06 6.70
C GLU A 177 -14.27 23.02 6.32
N TYR A 178 -13.13 22.54 5.84
CA TYR A 178 -11.96 23.40 5.61
C TYR A 178 -11.90 24.04 4.20
N TRP A 179 -12.73 23.59 3.26
CA TRP A 179 -12.75 24.11 1.88
C TRP A 179 -13.99 24.92 1.52
N ASP A 180 -15.02 24.95 2.38
CA ASP A 180 -16.19 25.82 2.22
C ASP A 180 -16.02 27.20 2.86
N LEU A 181 -14.82 27.50 3.39
CA LEU A 181 -14.39 28.89 3.41
C LEU A 181 -14.37 29.32 1.94
N PRO A 182 -15.18 30.32 1.53
CA PRO A 182 -15.05 30.87 0.21
C PRO A 182 -13.58 31.26 0.11
N PHE A 183 -12.81 30.55 -0.72
CA PHE A 183 -11.55 31.04 -1.24
C PHE A 183 -11.95 32.18 -2.16
N VAL A 184 -12.40 33.26 -1.51
CA VAL A 184 -12.58 34.57 -2.04
C VAL A 184 -11.31 34.83 -2.83
N PRO A 185 -11.39 35.40 -4.03
CA PRO A 185 -10.24 35.86 -4.79
C PRO A 185 -9.54 37.03 -4.06
N ILE A 186 -8.98 36.78 -2.86
CA ILE A 186 -8.16 37.72 -2.09
C ILE A 186 -6.70 37.63 -2.53
N PHE A 187 -6.27 36.51 -3.14
CA PHE A 187 -4.90 36.41 -3.64
C PHE A 187 -4.58 37.28 -4.86
N PRO A 188 -5.51 37.62 -5.78
CA PRO A 188 -5.27 38.75 -6.68
C PRO A 188 -5.38 40.11 -5.96
N ALA A 189 -6.11 40.25 -4.86
CA ALA A 189 -6.21 41.54 -4.15
C ALA A 189 -4.91 41.92 -3.40
N ILE A 190 -4.15 40.95 -2.88
CA ILE A 190 -2.85 41.23 -2.25
C ILE A 190 -1.75 41.45 -3.30
N LEU A 191 -1.83 40.82 -4.49
CA LEU A 191 -0.86 41.06 -5.57
C LEU A 191 -1.17 42.29 -6.44
N ILE A 192 -2.44 42.73 -6.53
CA ILE A 192 -2.81 43.98 -7.20
C ILE A 192 -2.69 45.18 -6.25
N GLY A 193 -2.82 44.97 -4.93
CA GLY A 193 -2.66 46.04 -3.92
C GLY A 193 -1.22 46.33 -3.48
N SER A 194 -0.24 45.46 -3.78
CA SER A 194 1.15 45.60 -3.32
C SER A 194 2.18 45.85 -4.43
N VAL A 195 1.72 46.31 -5.59
CA VAL A 195 2.57 46.93 -6.62
C VAL A 195 1.96 48.30 -7.00
N PRO A 196 2.45 49.46 -6.53
CA PRO A 196 3.19 49.79 -5.31
C PRO A 196 2.63 51.06 -4.60
N LEU A 197 2.20 50.95 -3.33
CA LEU A 197 2.08 52.12 -2.43
C LEU A 197 3.40 52.39 -1.67
N PHE A 198 4.50 51.78 -2.14
CA PHE A 198 5.83 51.84 -1.54
C PHE A 198 6.84 52.51 -2.48
N VAL A 199 6.47 53.65 -3.06
CA VAL A 199 7.42 54.50 -3.78
C VAL A 199 7.64 55.86 -3.09
N PHE A 200 6.79 56.41 -2.21
CA PHE A 200 6.96 57.85 -1.90
C PHE A 200 6.83 58.38 -0.47
N ALA A 201 6.62 57.57 0.56
CA ALA A 201 6.67 58.09 1.92
C ALA A 201 7.19 56.99 2.85
N SER A 202 8.35 57.05 3.49
CA SER A 202 8.63 58.07 4.52
C SER A 202 10.06 58.01 5.08
N PHE A 203 11.03 57.33 4.44
CA PHE A 203 12.36 57.19 5.05
C PHE A 203 13.48 57.52 4.06
N GLY A 204 14.24 58.58 4.38
CA GLY A 204 15.40 59.08 3.63
C GLY A 204 16.61 58.15 3.63
N ILE A 205 16.40 56.88 3.27
CA ILE A 205 17.44 55.90 2.99
C ILE A 205 17.63 55.88 1.47
N LYS A 206 18.77 56.38 0.99
CA LYS A 206 19.20 56.39 -0.42
C LYS A 206 19.54 54.98 -0.94
N GLY A 207 18.67 53.99 -0.72
CA GLY A 207 18.83 52.62 -1.19
C GLY A 207 17.83 52.34 -2.31
N PHE A 208 18.21 52.61 -3.55
CA PHE A 208 17.42 52.25 -4.73
C PHE A 208 17.42 50.73 -4.85
N VAL A 209 16.35 50.06 -4.41
CA VAL A 209 16.12 48.67 -4.78
C VAL A 209 15.79 48.68 -6.27
N PRO A 210 16.61 48.06 -7.13
CA PRO A 210 16.34 48.07 -8.56
C PRO A 210 14.98 47.43 -8.83
N PRO A 211 14.17 47.95 -9.77
CA PRO A 211 12.87 47.35 -10.14
C PRO A 211 12.99 45.88 -10.55
N ILE A 212 14.17 45.47 -11.03
CA ILE A 212 14.52 44.08 -11.36
C ILE A 212 14.45 43.18 -10.12
N LEU A 213 14.89 43.65 -8.94
CA LEU A 213 14.86 42.86 -7.71
C LEU A 213 13.44 42.65 -7.20
N ALA A 214 12.58 43.66 -7.29
CA ALA A 214 11.17 43.54 -6.91
C ALA A 214 10.42 42.53 -7.80
N LEU A 215 10.69 42.55 -9.12
CA LEU A 215 10.13 41.57 -10.06
C LEU A 215 10.60 40.15 -9.72
N LEU A 216 11.88 39.97 -9.41
CA LEU A 216 12.43 38.67 -8.99
C LEU A 216 11.74 38.13 -7.73
N ILE A 217 11.51 38.97 -6.72
CA ILE A 217 10.82 38.57 -5.48
C ILE A 217 9.38 38.14 -5.78
N ALA A 218 8.65 38.89 -6.61
CA ALA A 218 7.28 38.54 -7.00
C ALA A 218 7.21 37.22 -7.78
N ILE A 219 8.16 36.99 -8.68
CA ILE A 219 8.27 35.73 -9.44
C ILE A 219 8.53 34.56 -8.49
N ILE A 220 9.48 34.69 -7.56
CA ILE A 220 9.78 33.64 -6.56
C ILE A 220 8.55 33.35 -5.71
N ALA A 221 7.87 34.38 -5.19
CA ALA A 221 6.65 34.21 -4.41
C ALA A 221 5.54 33.49 -5.19
N TYR A 222 5.33 33.86 -6.46
CA TYR A 222 4.37 33.20 -7.34
C TYR A 222 4.70 31.71 -7.53
N PHE A 223 5.96 31.38 -7.82
CA PHE A 223 6.38 29.99 -8.00
C PHE A 223 6.29 29.18 -6.70
N SER A 224 6.63 29.76 -5.55
CA SER A 224 6.48 29.10 -4.25
C SER A 224 5.02 28.79 -3.95
N VAL A 225 4.10 29.75 -4.13
CA VAL A 225 2.66 29.54 -3.92
C VAL A 225 2.10 28.52 -4.90
N ARG A 226 2.45 28.62 -6.19
CA ARG A 226 2.03 27.66 -7.21
C ARG A 226 2.52 26.25 -6.90
N HIS A 227 3.78 26.09 -6.49
CA HIS A 227 4.36 24.80 -6.12
C HIS A 227 3.64 24.18 -4.93
N VAL A 228 3.36 24.98 -3.88
CA VAL A 228 2.58 24.54 -2.71
C VAL A 228 1.17 24.14 -3.11
N MET A 229 0.48 24.95 -3.91
CA MET A 229 -0.86 24.64 -4.44
C MET A 229 -0.87 23.35 -5.24
N THR A 230 0.08 23.16 -6.17
CA THR A 230 0.16 21.92 -6.96
C THR A 230 0.45 20.69 -6.10
N ARG A 231 1.26 20.83 -5.05
CA ARG A 231 1.51 19.74 -4.09
C ARG A 231 0.28 19.42 -3.26
N MET A 232 -0.50 20.43 -2.86
CA MET A 232 -1.73 20.24 -2.10
C MET A 232 -2.82 19.59 -2.94
N THR A 233 -3.04 20.04 -4.18
CA THR A 233 -4.05 19.45 -5.07
C THR A 233 -3.70 18.02 -5.48
N THR A 234 -2.43 17.74 -5.77
CA THR A 234 -2.00 16.36 -6.10
C THR A 234 -2.08 15.42 -4.91
N ARG A 235 -1.82 15.91 -3.69
CA ARG A 235 -2.00 15.12 -2.47
C ARG A 235 -3.48 14.80 -2.22
N GLY A 236 -4.37 15.79 -2.33
CA GLY A 236 -5.80 15.60 -2.12
C GLY A 236 -6.46 14.68 -3.15
N THR A 237 -6.06 14.74 -4.43
CA THR A 237 -6.61 13.82 -5.45
C THR A 237 -6.13 12.38 -5.27
N LYS A 238 -4.90 12.18 -4.80
CA LYS A 238 -4.38 10.84 -4.50
C LYS A 238 -5.12 10.24 -3.30
N GLU A 239 -5.23 10.98 -2.20
CA GLU A 239 -5.94 10.54 -0.99
C GLU A 239 -7.41 10.18 -1.32
N ARG A 240 -8.14 11.02 -2.07
CA ARG A 240 -9.51 10.68 -2.50
C ARG A 240 -9.61 9.42 -3.37
N ARG A 241 -8.65 9.19 -4.27
CA ARG A 241 -8.66 8.01 -5.15
C ARG A 241 -8.36 6.72 -4.39
N ASP A 242 -7.35 6.75 -3.54
CA ASP A 242 -6.94 5.60 -2.73
C ASP A 242 -8.11 5.19 -1.81
N SER A 243 -8.81 6.17 -1.27
CA SER A 243 -9.96 5.92 -0.42
C SER A 243 -11.23 5.49 -1.12
N SER A 244 -11.53 6.05 -2.30
CA SER A 244 -12.62 5.52 -3.14
C SER A 244 -12.37 4.06 -3.48
N THR A 245 -11.11 3.66 -3.69
CA THR A 245 -10.72 2.28 -3.98
C THR A 245 -10.92 1.40 -2.74
N LEU A 246 -10.53 1.88 -1.56
CA LEU A 246 -10.77 1.18 -0.28
C LEU A 246 -12.26 0.95 -0.02
N MET A 247 -13.09 1.99 -0.18
CA MET A 247 -14.53 1.87 0.05
C MET A 247 -15.21 0.92 -0.95
N GLN A 248 -14.79 0.96 -2.22
CA GLN A 248 -15.25 -0.02 -3.23
C GLN A 248 -14.83 -1.45 -2.87
N ALA A 249 -13.61 -1.63 -2.35
CA ALA A 249 -13.12 -2.93 -1.91
C ALA A 249 -13.96 -3.47 -0.73
N ILE A 250 -14.20 -2.66 0.31
CA ILE A 250 -15.02 -3.04 1.46
C ILE A 250 -16.46 -3.36 1.04
N ALA A 251 -17.08 -2.50 0.24
CA ALA A 251 -18.45 -2.72 -0.24
C ALA A 251 -18.59 -3.99 -1.09
N LYS A 252 -17.58 -4.29 -1.92
CA LYS A 252 -17.53 -5.53 -2.72
C LYS A 252 -17.42 -6.76 -1.82
N ASP A 253 -16.59 -6.74 -0.78
CA ASP A 253 -16.45 -7.84 0.18
C ASP A 253 -17.78 -8.18 0.85
N ASP A 254 -18.44 -7.15 1.39
CA ASP A 254 -19.70 -7.32 2.10
C ASP A 254 -20.83 -7.83 1.18
N SER A 255 -20.81 -7.45 -0.10
CA SER A 255 -21.77 -7.98 -1.08
C SER A 255 -21.60 -9.47 -1.33
N VAL A 256 -20.36 -9.95 -1.45
CA VAL A 256 -20.04 -11.37 -1.65
C VAL A 256 -20.42 -12.19 -0.42
N GLN A 257 -20.19 -11.66 0.78
CA GLN A 257 -20.58 -12.35 2.01
C GLN A 257 -22.11 -12.52 2.12
N ARG A 258 -22.90 -11.51 1.74
CA ARG A 258 -24.38 -11.60 1.75
C ARG A 258 -24.92 -12.61 0.74
N GLU A 259 -24.27 -12.78 -0.41
CA GLU A 259 -24.65 -13.80 -1.40
C GLU A 259 -24.38 -15.22 -0.89
N LEU A 260 -23.25 -15.43 -0.20
CA LEU A 260 -22.88 -16.74 0.35
C LEU A 260 -23.70 -17.14 1.58
N TYR A 261 -24.15 -16.17 2.36
CA TYR A 261 -24.95 -16.37 3.57
C TYR A 261 -26.19 -15.47 3.53
N PRO A 262 -27.21 -15.81 2.73
CA PRO A 262 -28.46 -15.05 2.73
C PRO A 262 -29.03 -15.06 4.14
N ALA A 263 -29.46 -13.89 4.63
CA ALA A 263 -30.05 -13.75 5.95
C ALA A 263 -31.13 -14.83 6.12
N SER A 264 -30.90 -15.75 7.05
CA SER A 264 -31.85 -16.82 7.37
C SER A 264 -33.19 -16.18 7.70
N ALA A 265 -34.14 -16.35 6.79
CA ALA A 265 -35.52 -15.87 6.90
C ALA A 265 -36.29 -16.62 7.99
#